data_AF-A0A058ZE32-F1
#
_entry.id   AF-A0A058ZE32-F1
#
_cell.length_a   1.000
_cell.length_b   1.000
_cell.length_c   1.000
_cell.angle_alpha   90.00
_cell.angle_beta   90.00
_cell.angle_gamma   90.00
#
_symmetry.space_group_name_H-M   'P 1'
#
loop_
_entity.id
_entity.type
_entity.pdbx_description
1 polymer ?
#
loop_
_entity_poly.entity_id
_entity_poly.type
_entity_poly.pdbx_seq_one_letter_code
_entity_poly.pdbx_strand_id
1 'polypeptide(L)'
;MSFLFGRFSAVAASAFSQTQTLLSRPAASLNNLIPTVQLRNYSFKTHSATKKRFRLTGNGDKFKYEAGGKRHLATGKSRQEVGILKKNVYTNKTQTSRIRKFLFNSR
;
A
#
# COMPACT_ATOMS: atom_id res chain seq x y z
N MET A 1 47.79 -16.15 -49.49
CA MET A 1 48.73 -17.23 -49.84
C MET A 1 50.12 -16.82 -49.36
N SER A 2 50.52 -17.26 -48.17
CA SER A 2 51.93 -17.43 -47.78
C SER A 2 51.99 -17.99 -46.35
N PHE A 3 52.25 -19.29 -46.26
CA PHE A 3 52.63 -19.99 -45.03
C PHE A 3 54.14 -19.86 -44.83
N LEU A 4 54.59 -19.74 -43.58
CA LEU A 4 55.94 -20.15 -43.22
C LEU A 4 55.94 -20.81 -41.83
N PHE A 5 56.43 -22.05 -41.80
CA PHE A 5 56.54 -22.95 -40.66
C PHE A 5 57.91 -22.86 -40.00
N GLY A 6 57.95 -23.16 -38.70
CA GLY A 6 59.11 -23.78 -38.02
C GLY A 6 59.61 -23.00 -36.79
N ARG A 7 60.08 -23.61 -35.71
CA ARG A 7 60.17 -25.01 -35.25
C ARG A 7 60.21 -25.01 -33.70
N PHE A 8 59.90 -26.17 -33.14
CA PHE A 8 59.87 -26.50 -31.71
C PHE A 8 61.24 -26.63 -31.05
N SER A 9 61.28 -26.40 -29.72
CA SER A 9 62.10 -27.07 -28.68
C SER A 9 61.92 -26.26 -27.38
N ALA A 10 61.81 -26.76 -26.15
CA ALA A 10 61.56 -28.04 -25.50
C ALA A 10 61.35 -27.69 -24.01
N VAL A 11 60.50 -28.46 -23.29
CA VAL A 11 60.79 -29.16 -22.01
C VAL A 11 61.62 -28.38 -20.95
N ALA A 12 61.31 -28.28 -19.65
CA ALA A 12 60.25 -28.70 -18.73
C ALA A 12 60.61 -28.05 -17.37
N ALA A 13 59.67 -27.96 -16.43
CA ALA A 13 59.91 -28.22 -15.01
C ALA A 13 58.63 -28.00 -14.19
N SER A 14 58.09 -29.12 -13.72
CA SER A 14 57.53 -29.33 -12.37
C SER A 14 56.90 -28.16 -11.61
N ALA A 15 55.61 -28.30 -11.28
CA ALA A 15 55.24 -28.51 -9.87
C ALA A 15 53.79 -28.98 -9.78
N PHE A 16 53.64 -30.16 -9.20
CA PHE A 16 52.38 -30.77 -8.80
C PHE A 16 51.98 -30.22 -7.42
N SER A 17 50.85 -29.53 -7.32
CA SER A 17 50.06 -29.23 -6.10
C SER A 17 48.91 -28.32 -6.54
N GLN A 18 47.66 -28.45 -6.14
CA GLN A 18 47.03 -29.19 -5.06
C GLN A 18 45.53 -29.36 -5.38
N THR A 19 44.98 -30.40 -4.81
CA THR A 19 43.57 -30.79 -4.75
C THR A 19 42.66 -29.81 -3.99
N GLN A 20 41.42 -29.67 -4.48
CA GLN A 20 40.16 -29.40 -3.75
C GLN A 20 39.99 -28.00 -3.10
N THR A 21 38.90 -27.27 -3.36
CA THR A 21 37.65 -27.41 -2.59
C THR A 21 36.46 -26.80 -3.33
N LEU A 22 35.39 -27.59 -3.47
CA LEU A 22 34.03 -27.11 -3.59
C LEU A 22 33.66 -26.40 -2.28
N LEU A 23 32.77 -25.40 -2.35
CA LEU A 23 32.16 -24.64 -1.23
C LEU A 23 32.84 -23.29 -0.90
N SER A 24 32.61 -22.29 -1.76
CA SER A 24 32.53 -20.90 -1.31
C SER A 24 31.30 -20.21 -1.92
N ARG A 25 30.13 -20.82 -1.72
CA ARG A 25 28.88 -20.06 -1.80
C ARG A 25 28.79 -19.25 -0.50
N PRO A 26 28.83 -17.91 -0.51
CA PRO A 26 28.62 -17.15 0.72
C PRO A 26 27.24 -17.52 1.26
N ALA A 27 27.18 -17.93 2.52
CA ALA A 27 25.92 -18.13 3.23
C ALA A 27 25.14 -16.82 3.15
N ALA A 28 24.09 -16.78 2.32
CA ALA A 28 23.17 -15.66 2.30
C ALA A 28 22.67 -15.48 3.73
N SER A 29 22.99 -14.32 4.30
CA SER A 29 22.64 -13.96 5.67
C SER A 29 21.14 -14.18 5.90
N LEU A 30 20.81 -15.08 6.83
CA LEU A 30 19.43 -15.39 7.23
C LEU A 30 18.77 -14.24 8.01
N ASN A 31 19.41 -13.06 8.09
CA ASN A 31 18.88 -11.88 8.75
C ASN A 31 17.62 -11.32 8.05
N ASN A 32 17.32 -11.77 6.84
CA ASN A 32 16.13 -11.37 6.08
C ASN A 32 14.92 -12.31 6.27
N LEU A 33 15.03 -13.37 7.09
CA LEU A 33 13.91 -14.31 7.30
C LEU A 33 12.91 -13.87 8.37
N ILE A 34 13.18 -12.77 9.08
CA ILE A 34 12.31 -12.27 10.14
C ILE A 34 11.96 -10.82 9.81
N PRO A 35 10.69 -10.49 9.50
CA PRO A 35 10.30 -9.10 9.32
C PRO A 35 10.46 -8.37 10.65
N THR A 36 11.51 -7.55 10.78
CA THR A 36 11.66 -6.65 11.93
C THR A 36 10.57 -5.60 11.85
N VAL A 37 9.51 -5.76 12.63
CA VAL A 37 8.45 -4.74 12.76
C VAL A 37 9.08 -3.52 13.41
N GLN A 38 9.39 -2.50 12.60
CA GLN A 38 9.82 -1.21 13.11
C GLN A 38 8.70 -0.63 13.99
N LEU A 39 8.99 -0.42 15.28
CA LEU A 39 8.08 0.26 16.21
C LEU A 39 7.97 1.72 15.77
N ARG A 40 6.93 2.04 15.00
CA ARG A 40 6.61 3.44 14.68
C ARG A 40 5.94 4.09 15.89
N ASN A 41 6.32 5.33 16.17
CA ASN A 41 5.59 6.17 17.11
C ASN A 41 4.10 6.23 16.71
N TYR A 42 3.21 6.06 17.68
CA TYR A 42 1.77 5.99 17.43
C TYR A 42 1.23 7.32 16.90
N SER A 43 0.61 7.30 15.71
CA SER A 43 -0.10 8.44 15.12
C SER A 43 -1.59 8.16 15.04
N PHE A 44 -2.44 9.18 15.25
CA PHE A 44 -3.88 9.05 15.05
C PHE A 44 -4.20 8.68 13.59
N LYS A 45 -4.92 7.58 13.42
CA LYS A 45 -5.39 7.12 12.12
C LYS A 45 -6.77 7.71 11.82
N THR A 46 -6.98 8.11 10.57
CA THR A 46 -8.31 8.51 10.11
C THR A 46 -9.22 7.28 10.04
N HIS A 47 -10.43 7.38 10.58
CA HIS A 47 -11.41 6.31 10.50
C HIS A 47 -11.92 6.15 9.05
N SER A 48 -11.47 5.10 8.38
CA SER A 48 -11.69 4.90 6.94
C SER A 48 -13.17 4.81 6.56
N ALA A 49 -14.00 4.19 7.39
CA ALA A 49 -15.44 4.08 7.14
C ALA A 49 -16.13 5.45 7.22
N THR A 50 -15.72 6.33 8.14
CA THR A 50 -16.25 7.70 8.23
C THR A 50 -15.84 8.49 6.99
N LYS A 51 -14.58 8.39 6.56
CA LYS A 51 -14.06 9.08 5.37
C LYS A 51 -14.82 8.71 4.09
N LYS A 52 -15.25 7.44 3.96
CA LYS A 52 -15.98 6.96 2.78
C LYS A 52 -17.42 7.49 2.70
N ARG A 53 -18.04 7.82 3.83
CA ARG A 53 -19.47 8.18 3.91
C ARG A 53 -19.72 9.69 4.03
N PHE A 54 -18.79 10.41 4.64
CA PHE A 54 -18.93 11.84 4.92
C PHE A 54 -17.88 12.64 4.15
N ARG A 55 -18.31 13.73 3.50
CA ARG A 55 -17.43 14.64 2.75
C ARG A 55 -17.57 16.06 3.29
N LEU A 56 -16.47 16.78 3.40
CA LEU A 56 -16.49 18.18 3.82
C LEU A 56 -17.12 19.05 2.73
N THR A 57 -17.89 20.06 3.15
CA THR A 57 -18.43 21.08 2.23
C THR A 57 -17.38 22.16 1.97
N GLY A 58 -17.46 22.91 0.87
CA GLY A 58 -16.48 23.95 0.53
C GLY A 58 -16.23 24.99 1.63
N ASN A 59 -17.25 25.29 2.43
CA ASN A 59 -17.14 26.24 3.55
C ASN A 59 -16.48 25.64 4.82
N GLY A 60 -16.23 24.33 4.87
CA GLY A 60 -15.58 23.67 6.02
C GLY A 60 -16.47 23.42 7.26
N ASP A 61 -17.66 24.00 7.34
CA ASP A 61 -18.48 23.91 8.57
C ASP A 61 -19.24 22.60 8.75
N LYS A 62 -19.71 22.02 7.65
CA LYS A 62 -20.64 20.89 7.63
C LYS A 62 -20.12 19.77 6.75
N PHE A 63 -20.47 18.53 7.12
CA PHE A 63 -20.28 17.37 6.28
C PHE A 63 -21.55 17.07 5.50
N LYS A 64 -21.40 16.67 4.25
CA LYS A 64 -22.47 16.11 3.41
C LYS A 64 -22.36 14.59 3.37
N TYR A 65 -23.51 13.92 3.30
CA TYR A 65 -23.65 12.49 3.13
C TYR A 65 -24.91 12.15 2.31
N GLU A 66 -24.96 10.92 1.80
CA GLU A 66 -26.12 10.40 1.06
C GLU A 66 -27.17 9.85 2.02
N ALA A 67 -28.45 10.18 1.79
CA ALA A 67 -29.54 9.62 2.59
C ALA A 67 -29.66 8.10 2.39
N GLY A 68 -29.88 7.36 3.48
CA GLY A 68 -30.08 5.91 3.45
C GLY A 68 -31.45 5.51 2.91
N GLY A 69 -31.65 4.21 2.65
CA GLY A 69 -32.99 3.66 2.37
C GLY A 69 -33.48 3.75 0.92
N LYS A 70 -32.66 4.24 -0.02
CA LYS A 70 -33.03 4.33 -1.44
C LYS A 70 -32.66 3.09 -2.28
N ARG A 71 -31.69 2.27 -1.83
CA ARG A 71 -31.08 1.23 -2.68
C ARG A 71 -32.03 0.08 -3.05
N HIS A 72 -32.81 -0.42 -2.09
CA HIS A 72 -33.73 -1.54 -2.24
C HIS A 72 -35.10 -1.21 -1.62
N LEU A 73 -36.16 -1.89 -2.07
CA LEU A 73 -37.54 -1.66 -1.64
C LEU A 73 -38.00 -0.21 -1.91
N ALA A 74 -37.93 0.21 -3.16
CA ALA A 74 -38.50 1.48 -3.62
C ALA A 74 -39.98 1.35 -4.01
N THR A 75 -40.50 0.13 -4.18
CA THR A 75 -41.88 -0.15 -4.64
C THR A 75 -42.95 0.47 -3.74
N GLY A 76 -42.76 0.43 -2.42
CA GLY A 76 -43.70 1.02 -1.46
C GLY A 76 -43.46 2.49 -1.13
N LYS A 77 -42.47 3.13 -1.77
CA LYS A 77 -42.14 4.54 -1.51
C LYS A 77 -42.78 5.44 -2.55
N SER A 78 -43.32 6.57 -2.11
CA SER A 78 -43.85 7.55 -3.06
C SER A 78 -42.73 8.18 -3.89
N ARG A 79 -43.06 8.71 -5.07
CA ARG A 79 -42.09 9.42 -5.90
C ARG A 79 -41.46 10.61 -5.16
N GLN A 80 -42.24 11.27 -4.31
CA GLN A 80 -41.79 12.39 -3.49
C GLN A 80 -40.76 11.95 -2.44
N GLU A 81 -41.03 10.87 -1.72
CA GLU A 81 -40.10 10.29 -0.74
C GLU A 81 -38.78 9.88 -1.41
N VAL A 82 -38.86 9.17 -2.54
CA VAL A 82 -37.65 8.81 -3.31
C VAL A 82 -36.90 10.07 -3.73
N GLY A 83 -37.60 11.12 -4.15
CA GLY A 83 -37.04 12.43 -4.49
C GLY A 83 -36.28 13.09 -3.35
N ILE A 84 -36.82 13.06 -2.12
CA ILE A 84 -36.16 13.55 -0.91
C ILE A 84 -34.88 12.74 -0.64
N LEU A 85 -34.96 11.40 -0.71
CA LEU A 85 -33.81 10.52 -0.50
C LEU A 85 -32.71 10.66 -1.57
N LYS A 86 -32.99 11.27 -2.74
CA LYS A 86 -31.93 11.55 -3.74
C LYS A 86 -31.05 12.73 -3.34
N LYS A 87 -31.52 13.62 -2.45
CA LYS A 87 -30.82 14.86 -2.11
C LYS A 87 -29.68 14.57 -1.12
N ASN A 88 -28.61 15.35 -1.23
CA ASN A 88 -27.54 15.33 -0.23
C ASN A 88 -28.04 15.90 1.09
N VAL A 89 -27.72 15.23 2.19
CA VAL A 89 -28.09 15.65 3.55
C VAL A 89 -26.86 16.20 4.26
N TYR A 90 -27.06 17.18 5.12
CA TYR A 90 -26.01 17.82 5.90
C TYR A 90 -26.07 17.39 7.37
N THR A 91 -24.91 17.28 8.00
CA THR A 91 -24.80 16.89 9.41
C THR A 91 -25.20 18.03 10.36
N ASN A 92 -25.79 17.67 11.50
CA ASN A 92 -26.02 18.60 12.62
C ASN A 92 -24.70 18.91 13.34
N LYS A 93 -24.62 20.03 14.08
CA LYS A 93 -23.46 20.48 14.87
C LYS A 93 -22.87 19.37 15.75
N THR A 94 -23.71 18.61 16.45
CA THR A 94 -23.28 17.49 17.33
C THR A 94 -22.68 16.33 16.55
N GLN A 95 -23.21 16.03 15.36
CA GLN A 95 -22.65 14.98 14.50
C GLN A 95 -21.32 15.44 13.90
N THR A 96 -21.26 16.69 13.46
CA THR A 96 -20.04 17.31 12.94
C THR A 96 -18.91 17.25 13.97
N SER A 97 -19.18 17.59 15.25
CA SER A 97 -18.16 17.53 16.30
C SER A 97 -17.64 16.11 16.54
N ARG A 98 -18.52 15.09 16.50
CA ARG A 98 -18.11 13.68 16.58
C ARG A 98 -17.32 13.22 15.35
N ILE A 99 -17.77 13.58 14.14
CA ILE A 99 -17.11 13.21 12.88
C ILE A 99 -15.70 13.80 12.79
N ARG A 100 -15.51 15.05 13.22
CA ARG A 100 -14.18 15.68 13.27
C ARG A 100 -13.19 14.91 14.14
N LYS A 101 -13.64 14.30 15.24
CA LYS A 101 -12.77 13.45 16.09
C LYS A 101 -12.28 12.21 15.35
N PHE A 102 -13.12 11.64 14.47
CA PHE A 102 -12.76 10.47 13.66
C PHE A 102 -11.94 10.82 12.41
N LEU A 103 -12.10 12.04 11.89
CA LEU A 103 -11.40 12.55 10.72
C LEU A 103 -10.33 13.57 11.14
N PHE A 104 -9.31 13.07 11.85
CA PHE A 104 -8.23 13.89 12.39
C PHE A 104 -7.53 14.75 11.31
N ASN A 105 -7.43 14.26 10.07
CA ASN A 105 -6.71 14.90 8.97
C ASN A 105 -7.62 15.47 7.86
N SER A 106 -8.89 15.77 8.15
CA SER A 106 -9.78 16.49 7.22
C SER A 106 -10.07 17.88 7.78
N ARG A 107 -9.20 18.83 7.51
CA ARG A 107 -9.46 20.25 7.68
C ARG A 107 -9.36 20.93 6.33
#